data_AF-N9KKB2-F1
#
_entry.id   AF-N9KKB2-F1
#
_cell.length_a   1.000
_cell.length_b   1.000
_cell.length_c   1.000
_cell.angle_alpha   90.00
_cell.angle_beta   90.00
_cell.angle_gamma   90.00
#
_symmetry.space_group_name_H-M   'P 1'
#
loop_
_entity.id
_entity.type
_entity.pdbx_description
1 polymer ?
#
loop_
_entity_poly.entity_id
_entity_poly.type
_entity_poly.pdbx_seq_one_letter_code
_entity_poly.pdbx_strand_id
1 'polypeptide(L)'
;MKTSTKYSVSDAATLYKKSRATLYKDIKNGVLSRDHDGSIDFSELLRVYGEPFSGKHSKHTDTSPTQTINTPEYTDNTVIELKNQIDFLKKQLEKAEDREAKANSRIDTLLTLIEMKPTQVHPTPTSDQSSVQSSPSQVEPTLNVDNDKHDGLTTPEKTENKRIPVPEPVEPEQPKRGWLSRFFLPNG
;
A
#
# COMPACT_ATOMS: atom_id res chain seq x y z
N MET A 1 -9.55 20.69 29.42
CA MET A 1 -8.22 20.88 28.82
C MET A 1 -8.32 22.05 27.84
N LYS A 2 -7.50 23.11 28.00
CA LYS A 2 -7.43 24.21 27.04
C LYS A 2 -6.34 23.86 26.03
N THR A 3 -6.73 23.32 24.87
CA THR A 3 -5.81 22.88 23.80
C THR A 3 -5.74 23.86 22.64
N SER A 4 -6.23 25.10 22.80
CA SER A 4 -6.06 26.10 21.75
C SER A 4 -4.62 26.61 21.78
N THR A 5 -3.80 26.08 20.88
CA THR A 5 -2.50 26.67 20.56
C THR A 5 -2.76 28.03 19.94
N LYS A 6 -2.53 29.09 20.71
CA LYS A 6 -2.71 30.48 20.28
C LYS A 6 -1.39 31.04 19.78
N TYR A 7 -1.45 31.84 18.72
CA TYR A 7 -0.30 32.51 18.12
C TYR A 7 -0.51 34.01 18.09
N SER A 8 0.56 34.78 18.35
CA SER A 8 0.55 36.20 18.02
C SER A 8 0.53 36.39 16.51
N VAL A 9 0.11 37.57 16.03
CA VAL A 9 0.21 37.94 14.61
C VAL A 9 1.66 37.81 14.10
N SER A 10 2.64 38.09 14.95
CA SER A 10 4.05 37.93 14.62
C SER A 10 4.44 36.47 14.42
N ASP A 11 3.99 35.59 15.32
CA ASP A 11 4.33 34.16 15.29
C ASP A 11 3.62 33.47 14.13
N ALA A 12 2.37 33.83 13.87
CA ALA A 12 1.64 33.36 12.70
C ALA A 12 2.31 33.80 11.39
N ALA A 13 2.82 35.04 11.34
CA ALA A 13 3.54 35.56 10.18
C ALA A 13 4.82 34.76 9.88
N THR A 14 5.60 34.42 10.91
CA THR A 14 6.83 33.61 10.73
C THR A 14 6.49 32.16 10.33
N LEU A 15 5.50 31.57 10.98
CA LEU A 15 5.10 30.18 10.82
C LEU A 15 4.47 29.88 9.45
N TYR A 16 3.72 30.84 8.88
CA TYR A 16 3.14 30.73 7.53
C TYR A 16 3.91 31.48 6.44
N LYS A 17 5.04 32.12 6.79
CA LYS A 17 5.84 32.96 5.87
C LYS A 17 4.99 34.02 5.16
N LYS A 18 4.07 34.65 5.89
CA LYS A 18 3.23 35.75 5.42
C LYS A 18 3.63 37.04 6.11
N SER A 19 3.47 38.19 5.44
CA SER A 19 3.74 39.47 6.09
C SER A 19 2.68 39.77 7.15
N ARG A 20 3.05 40.46 8.23
CA ARG A 20 2.09 40.92 9.26
C ARG A 20 0.99 41.79 8.66
N ALA A 21 1.30 42.58 7.64
CA ALA A 21 0.32 43.41 6.93
C ALA A 21 -0.75 42.56 6.25
N THR A 22 -0.36 41.42 5.66
CA THR A 22 -1.29 40.44 5.08
C THR A 22 -2.24 39.90 6.15
N LEU A 23 -1.70 39.47 7.30
CA LEU A 23 -2.52 38.94 8.40
C LEU A 23 -3.49 40.01 8.93
N TYR A 24 -3.05 41.25 9.15
CA TYR A 24 -3.95 42.33 9.59
C TYR A 24 -5.04 42.64 8.58
N LYS A 25 -4.72 42.59 7.28
CA LYS A 25 -5.71 42.75 6.21
C LYS A 25 -6.75 41.63 6.25
N ASP A 26 -6.31 40.39 6.39
CA ASP A 26 -7.19 39.22 6.41
C ASP A 26 -8.08 39.21 7.66
N ILE A 27 -7.57 39.70 8.80
CA ILE A 27 -8.36 39.95 10.02
C ILE A 27 -9.40 41.05 9.77
N LYS A 28 -8.98 42.19 9.21
CA LYS A 28 -9.88 43.31 8.92
C LYS A 28 -11.00 42.92 7.95
N ASN A 29 -10.70 42.06 7.00
CA ASN A 29 -11.64 41.56 6.01
C ASN A 29 -12.52 40.41 6.53
N GLY A 30 -12.31 39.95 7.77
CA GLY A 30 -13.07 38.84 8.36
C GLY A 30 -12.71 37.45 7.81
N VAL A 31 -11.61 37.34 7.06
CA VAL A 31 -11.11 36.06 6.53
C VAL A 31 -10.48 35.24 7.67
N LEU A 32 -9.75 35.91 8.55
CA LEU A 32 -9.07 35.31 9.71
C LEU A 32 -9.67 35.88 11.00
N SER A 33 -10.19 35.01 11.88
CA SER A 33 -10.70 35.45 13.18
C SER A 33 -9.58 35.62 14.20
N ARG A 34 -9.78 36.51 15.16
CA ARG A 34 -8.86 36.78 16.27
C ARG A 34 -9.63 36.93 17.57
N ASP A 35 -9.06 36.41 18.65
CA ASP A 35 -9.64 36.53 19.97
C ASP A 35 -9.49 37.95 20.54
N HIS A 36 -10.23 38.20 21.63
CA HIS A 36 -10.21 39.48 22.36
C HIS A 36 -8.83 39.84 22.93
N ASP A 37 -7.98 38.85 23.18
CA ASP A 37 -6.59 39.02 23.63
C ASP A 37 -5.64 39.40 22.47
N GLY A 38 -6.14 39.40 21.23
CA GLY A 38 -5.36 39.68 20.04
C GLY A 38 -4.52 38.51 19.54
N SER A 39 -4.77 37.30 20.04
CA SER A 39 -4.16 36.05 19.57
C SER A 39 -5.05 35.35 18.53
N ILE A 40 -4.42 34.55 17.68
CA ILE A 40 -5.08 33.81 16.60
C ILE A 40 -4.94 32.32 16.91
N ASP A 41 -6.05 31.59 16.82
CA ASP A 41 -6.08 30.15 17.03
C ASP A 41 -5.35 29.41 15.91
N PHE A 42 -4.68 28.33 16.26
CA PHE A 42 -4.09 27.44 15.25
C PHE A 42 -5.12 26.92 14.25
N SER A 43 -6.36 26.63 14.68
CA SER A 43 -7.43 26.18 13.80
C SER A 43 -7.83 27.21 12.76
N GLU A 44 -7.85 28.49 13.12
CA GLU A 44 -8.14 29.59 12.18
C GLU A 44 -7.02 29.74 11.16
N LEU A 45 -5.77 29.66 11.62
CA LEU A 45 -4.62 29.68 10.73
C LEU A 45 -4.60 28.48 9.78
N LEU A 46 -4.90 27.28 10.29
CA LEU A 46 -4.98 26.06 9.49
C LEU A 46 -6.11 26.14 8.45
N ARG A 47 -7.28 26.66 8.83
CA ARG A 47 -8.42 26.87 7.93
C ARG A 47 -8.09 27.83 6.79
N VAL A 48 -7.41 28.94 7.11
CA VAL A 48 -7.16 30.03 6.14
C VAL A 48 -5.92 29.77 5.29
N TYR A 49 -4.85 29.29 5.92
CA TYR A 49 -3.53 29.19 5.29
C TYR A 49 -3.04 27.74 5.11
N GLY A 50 -3.76 26.74 5.62
CA GLY A 50 -3.38 25.33 5.50
C GLY A 50 -2.30 24.92 6.50
N GLU A 51 -1.50 23.91 6.15
CA GLU A 51 -0.43 23.46 7.03
C GLU A 51 0.71 24.50 7.12
N PRO A 52 1.27 24.72 8.32
CA PRO A 52 2.34 25.69 8.50
C PRO A 52 3.63 25.22 7.83
N PHE A 53 4.50 26.16 7.46
CA PHE A 53 5.75 25.82 6.80
C PHE A 53 6.72 25.22 7.82
N SER A 54 6.74 23.89 7.94
CA SER A 54 7.82 23.18 8.62
C SER A 54 9.08 23.28 7.75
N GLY A 55 10.16 23.81 8.32
CA GLY A 55 11.41 24.02 7.59
C GLY A 55 11.88 22.73 6.92
N LYS A 56 12.21 22.83 5.62
CA LYS A 56 12.61 21.77 4.69
C LYS A 56 11.42 20.93 4.19
N HIS A 57 10.94 21.27 2.99
CA HIS A 57 9.90 20.56 2.23
C HIS A 57 8.44 20.70 2.72
N SER A 58 7.94 21.94 2.82
CA SER A 58 6.50 22.16 2.60
C SER A 58 6.25 22.02 1.09
N LYS A 59 6.05 20.78 0.63
CA LYS A 59 5.43 20.53 -0.67
C LYS A 59 3.94 20.77 -0.45
N HIS A 60 3.43 21.81 -1.12
CA HIS A 60 1.99 22.04 -1.25
C HIS A 60 1.31 20.72 -1.60
N THR A 61 0.41 20.27 -0.73
CA THR A 61 -0.57 19.26 -1.08
C THR A 61 -1.61 19.89 -2.01
N ASP A 62 -1.86 19.17 -3.10
CA ASP A 62 -2.90 19.36 -4.12
C ASP A 62 -2.88 20.62 -5.01
N THR A 63 -2.10 20.54 -6.10
CA THR A 63 -2.61 20.47 -7.49
C THR A 63 -1.40 20.50 -8.44
N SER A 64 -1.17 19.41 -9.18
CA SER A 64 -0.16 19.22 -10.25
C SER A 64 1.34 19.36 -9.88
N PRO A 65 2.21 18.41 -10.28
CA PRO A 65 3.64 18.49 -10.00
C PRO A 65 4.32 19.43 -11.00
N THR A 66 4.32 20.73 -10.73
CA THR A 66 5.26 21.63 -11.41
C THR A 66 6.64 21.40 -10.84
N GLN A 67 7.45 20.62 -11.57
CA GLN A 67 8.89 20.50 -11.39
C GLN A 67 9.52 21.90 -11.35
N THR A 68 9.92 22.35 -10.17
CA THR A 68 10.96 23.36 -10.03
C THR A 68 11.99 22.85 -9.04
N ILE A 69 12.92 22.04 -9.54
CA ILE A 69 14.14 21.66 -8.84
C ILE A 69 15.29 21.84 -9.82
N ASN A 70 15.68 23.10 -10.07
CA ASN A 70 16.95 23.40 -10.72
C ASN A 70 18.04 23.43 -9.65
N THR A 71 18.33 22.28 -9.06
CA THR A 71 19.58 22.05 -8.31
C THR A 71 20.32 20.94 -9.06
N PRO A 72 21.44 21.22 -9.75
CA PRO A 72 22.07 20.28 -10.67
C PRO A 72 22.47 18.95 -9.98
N GLU A 73 22.87 19.01 -8.72
CA GLU A 73 23.30 17.82 -7.96
C GLU A 73 22.12 16.88 -7.61
N TYR A 74 20.91 17.41 -7.42
CA TYR A 74 19.72 16.58 -7.18
C TYR A 74 19.23 15.94 -8.47
N THR A 75 19.30 16.65 -9.60
CA THR A 75 18.91 16.09 -10.90
C THR A 75 19.84 14.97 -11.32
N ASP A 76 21.15 15.10 -11.09
CA ASP A 76 22.12 14.10 -11.52
C ASP A 76 21.93 12.74 -10.81
N ASN A 77 21.69 12.76 -9.49
CA ASN A 77 21.42 11.54 -8.73
C ASN A 77 20.16 10.83 -9.22
N THR A 78 19.08 11.57 -9.50
CA THR A 78 17.84 10.99 -10.02
C THR A 78 18.00 10.43 -11.44
N VAL A 79 18.79 11.09 -12.30
CA VAL A 79 19.07 10.60 -13.65
C VAL A 79 19.88 9.32 -13.61
N ILE A 80 20.87 9.21 -12.71
CA ILE A 80 21.67 7.99 -12.51
C ILE A 80 20.78 6.84 -12.02
N GLU A 81 19.91 7.10 -11.05
CA GLU A 81 18.97 6.09 -10.54
C GLU A 81 18.02 5.60 -11.64
N LEU A 82 17.42 6.52 -12.39
CA LEU A 82 16.54 6.19 -13.51
C LEU A 82 17.26 5.38 -14.59
N LYS A 83 18.50 5.74 -14.91
CA LYS A 83 19.32 4.99 -15.86
C LYS A 83 19.57 3.56 -15.36
N ASN A 84 19.90 3.39 -14.08
CA ASN A 84 20.09 2.07 -13.48
C ASN A 84 18.81 1.23 -13.51
N GLN A 85 17.65 1.84 -13.27
CA GLN A 85 16.36 1.16 -13.38
C GLN A 85 16.08 0.73 -14.82
N ILE A 86 16.34 1.61 -15.80
CA ILE A 86 16.18 1.29 -17.23
C ILE A 86 17.07 0.12 -17.62
N ASP A 87 18.35 0.12 -17.21
CA ASP A 87 19.29 -0.95 -17.54
C ASP A 87 18.90 -2.27 -16.88
N PHE A 88 18.39 -2.24 -15.65
CA PHE A 88 17.84 -3.41 -14.97
C PHE A 88 16.62 -3.98 -15.70
N LEU A 89 15.67 -3.12 -16.08
CA LEU A 89 14.46 -3.53 -16.80
C LEU A 89 14.81 -4.10 -18.18
N LYS A 90 15.72 -3.47 -18.93
CA LYS A 90 16.21 -3.99 -20.21
C LYS A 90 16.82 -5.39 -20.06
N LYS A 91 17.63 -5.60 -19.02
CA LYS A 91 18.23 -6.92 -18.74
C LYS A 91 17.18 -7.97 -18.35
N GLN A 92 16.10 -7.57 -17.66
CA GLN A 92 15.00 -8.49 -17.38
C GLN A 92 14.22 -8.86 -18.65
N LEU A 93 14.00 -7.88 -19.53
CA LEU A 93 13.35 -8.09 -20.81
C LEU A 93 14.13 -9.07 -21.69
N GLU A 94 15.44 -8.83 -21.87
CA GLU A 94 16.33 -9.72 -22.64
C GLU A 94 16.28 -11.17 -22.10
N LYS A 95 16.36 -11.35 -20.76
CA LYS A 95 16.24 -12.67 -20.14
C LYS A 95 14.87 -13.34 -20.36
N ALA A 96 13.80 -12.55 -20.47
CA ALA A 96 12.47 -13.07 -20.74
C ALA A 96 12.35 -13.50 -22.20
N GLU A 97 12.84 -12.68 -23.12
CA GLU A 97 12.91 -12.97 -24.56
C GLU A 97 13.74 -14.23 -24.84
N ASP A 98 14.91 -14.39 -24.21
CA ASP A 98 15.73 -15.61 -24.33
C ASP A 98 14.98 -16.87 -23.88
N ARG A 99 14.22 -16.77 -22.79
CA ARG A 99 13.42 -17.88 -22.26
C ARG A 99 12.30 -18.23 -23.24
N GLU A 100 11.65 -17.22 -23.81
CA GLU A 100 10.59 -17.39 -24.81
C GLU A 100 11.15 -18.03 -26.08
N ALA A 101 12.27 -17.53 -26.61
CA ALA A 101 12.93 -18.08 -27.79
C ALA A 101 13.30 -19.56 -27.60
N LYS A 102 13.81 -19.93 -26.43
CA LYS A 102 14.12 -21.32 -26.09
C LYS A 102 12.87 -22.20 -26.00
N ALA A 103 11.76 -21.67 -25.47
CA ALA A 103 10.49 -22.38 -25.42
C ALA A 103 9.92 -22.59 -26.83
N ASN A 104 9.94 -21.56 -27.67
CA ASN A 104 9.48 -21.63 -29.06
C ASN A 104 10.31 -22.63 -29.86
N SER A 105 11.65 -22.61 -29.72
CA SER A 105 12.51 -23.62 -30.35
C SER A 105 12.17 -25.06 -29.91
N ARG A 106 11.82 -25.26 -28.63
CA ARG A 106 11.35 -26.57 -28.16
C ARG A 106 9.99 -26.95 -28.76
N ILE A 107 9.09 -25.99 -28.95
CA ILE A 107 7.81 -26.22 -29.62
C ILE A 107 8.05 -26.63 -31.08
N ASP A 108 8.89 -25.92 -31.82
CA ASP A 108 9.19 -26.20 -33.23
C ASP A 108 9.79 -27.60 -33.43
N THR A 109 10.71 -27.99 -32.55
CA THR A 109 11.28 -29.35 -32.58
C THR A 109 10.23 -30.43 -32.32
N LEU A 110 9.33 -30.22 -31.35
CA LEU A 110 8.24 -31.16 -31.08
C LEU A 110 7.24 -31.23 -32.24
N LEU A 111 6.88 -30.11 -32.85
CA LEU A 111 6.01 -30.08 -34.03
C LEU A 111 6.63 -30.83 -35.21
N THR A 112 7.93 -30.61 -35.46
CA THR A 112 8.68 -31.34 -36.49
C THR A 112 8.67 -32.85 -36.25
N LEU A 113 8.86 -33.29 -35.00
CA LEU A 113 8.80 -34.71 -34.63
C LEU A 113 7.41 -35.31 -34.83
N ILE A 114 6.35 -34.54 -34.60
CA ILE A 114 4.97 -34.96 -34.86
C ILE A 114 4.73 -35.08 -36.36
N GLU A 115 5.15 -34.11 -37.15
CA GLU A 115 5.00 -34.12 -38.62
C GLU A 115 5.79 -35.24 -39.28
N MET A 116 6.99 -35.55 -38.77
CA MET A 116 7.81 -36.66 -39.24
C MET A 116 7.37 -38.04 -38.70
N LYS A 117 6.45 -38.11 -37.72
CA LYS A 117 5.98 -39.39 -37.19
C LYS A 117 4.98 -40.02 -38.17
N PRO A 118 5.26 -41.21 -38.74
CA PRO A 118 4.30 -41.88 -39.60
C PRO A 118 3.06 -42.23 -38.79
N THR A 119 1.88 -41.89 -39.34
CA THR A 119 0.57 -42.30 -38.82
C THR A 119 0.48 -43.82 -38.83
N GLN A 120 0.86 -44.47 -37.73
CA GLN A 120 0.63 -45.90 -37.53
C GLN A 120 -0.86 -46.10 -37.23
N VAL A 121 -1.63 -46.33 -38.29
CA VAL A 121 -3.01 -46.82 -38.21
C VAL A 121 -2.93 -48.29 -37.79
N HIS A 122 -3.03 -48.59 -36.49
CA HIS A 122 -3.15 -49.97 -36.01
C HIS A 122 -4.63 -50.37 -35.91
N PRO A 123 -5.11 -51.38 -36.65
CA PRO A 123 -6.32 -52.09 -36.29
C PRO A 123 -6.03 -53.06 -35.12
N THR A 124 -7.01 -53.15 -34.23
CA THR A 124 -7.29 -54.09 -33.12
C THR A 124 -6.43 -55.37 -32.95
N PRO A 125 -6.17 -55.80 -31.69
CA PRO A 125 -5.31 -56.95 -31.38
C PRO A 125 -6.06 -58.29 -31.47
N THR A 126 -5.42 -59.33 -32.01
CA THR A 126 -5.85 -60.73 -31.83
C THR A 126 -4.65 -61.67 -31.89
N SER A 127 -4.53 -62.47 -30.83
CA SER A 127 -3.94 -63.83 -30.72
C SER A 127 -2.42 -64.04 -30.77
N ASP A 128 -1.86 -64.29 -29.59
CA ASP A 128 -0.98 -65.40 -29.15
C ASP A 128 -0.21 -66.22 -30.21
N GLN A 129 1.13 -66.26 -30.09
CA GLN A 129 1.91 -67.38 -29.49
C GLN A 129 3.45 -67.23 -29.68
N SER A 130 4.13 -67.11 -28.53
CA SER A 130 5.46 -67.62 -28.12
C SER A 130 6.62 -67.91 -29.10
N SER A 131 7.78 -67.28 -28.84
CA SER A 131 9.10 -67.93 -28.82
C SER A 131 10.05 -67.21 -27.83
N VAL A 132 10.55 -67.97 -26.85
CA VAL A 132 11.38 -67.62 -25.68
C VAL A 132 12.83 -67.35 -26.16
N GLN A 133 13.62 -66.37 -25.67
CA GLN A 133 14.46 -66.39 -24.45
C GLN A 133 15.31 -65.09 -24.46
N SER A 134 15.29 -64.19 -23.47
CA SER A 134 15.94 -64.34 -22.15
C SER A 134 15.43 -63.26 -21.18
N SER A 135 15.19 -63.66 -19.93
CA SER A 135 14.83 -62.83 -18.76
C SER A 135 15.82 -63.16 -17.61
N PRO A 136 15.88 -62.43 -16.47
CA PRO A 136 14.78 -62.37 -15.50
C PRO A 136 14.51 -60.99 -14.85
N SER A 137 13.21 -60.76 -14.65
CA SER A 137 12.54 -60.27 -13.45
C SER A 137 12.86 -58.88 -12.84
N GLN A 138 11.81 -58.06 -12.89
CA GLN A 138 11.34 -57.07 -11.92
C GLN A 138 12.05 -57.01 -10.56
N VAL A 139 12.49 -55.80 -10.19
CA VAL A 139 12.15 -55.22 -8.88
C VAL A 139 12.15 -53.69 -9.00
N GLU A 140 11.01 -53.10 -8.70
CA GLU A 140 10.79 -51.68 -8.46
C GLU A 140 11.67 -51.19 -7.29
N PRO A 141 12.39 -50.05 -7.43
CA PRO A 141 12.88 -49.32 -6.28
C PRO A 141 11.91 -48.16 -6.02
N THR A 142 10.96 -48.44 -5.13
CA THR A 142 10.37 -47.47 -4.22
C THR A 142 11.46 -46.56 -3.66
N LEU A 143 11.40 -45.25 -3.91
CA LEU A 143 12.11 -44.29 -3.07
C LEU A 143 11.24 -44.09 -1.82
N ASN A 144 11.49 -44.94 -0.83
CA ASN A 144 11.02 -44.77 0.53
C ASN A 144 11.65 -43.47 1.08
N VAL A 145 10.81 -42.45 1.25
CA VAL A 145 11.10 -41.34 2.16
C VAL A 145 10.63 -41.80 3.53
N ASP A 146 11.54 -42.35 4.31
CA ASP A 146 11.35 -42.48 5.75
C ASP A 146 12.60 -41.95 6.45
N ASN A 147 12.43 -40.76 7.02
CA ASN A 147 12.92 -40.55 8.37
C ASN A 147 11.87 -39.74 9.11
N ASP A 148 11.16 -40.48 9.94
CA ASP A 148 10.23 -40.05 10.98
C ASP A 148 10.69 -38.80 11.74
N LYS A 149 9.72 -37.94 12.06
CA LYS A 149 9.53 -37.40 13.41
C LYS A 149 8.20 -36.63 13.54
N HIS A 150 7.30 -37.30 14.26
CA HIS A 150 6.25 -36.76 15.15
C HIS A 150 5.04 -36.03 14.56
N ASP A 151 3.93 -36.77 14.55
CA ASP A 151 2.77 -36.59 15.44
C ASP A 151 2.44 -35.17 15.91
N GLY A 152 1.18 -34.77 15.68
CA GLY A 152 0.56 -33.61 16.31
C GLY A 152 -0.13 -32.73 15.27
N LEU A 153 -1.34 -33.07 14.84
CA LEU A 153 -2.57 -32.56 15.44
C LEU A 153 -2.79 -31.06 15.16
N THR A 154 -3.95 -30.76 14.57
CA THR A 154 -4.63 -29.46 14.57
C THR A 154 -4.21 -28.47 13.49
N THR A 155 -5.01 -28.45 12.41
CA THR A 155 -5.56 -27.21 11.86
C THR A 155 -6.04 -26.33 13.01
N PRO A 156 -5.44 -25.17 13.33
CA PRO A 156 -6.19 -24.16 14.04
C PRO A 156 -7.12 -23.53 13.00
N GLU A 157 -8.27 -24.20 12.82
CA GLU A 157 -9.53 -23.52 12.69
C GLU A 157 -9.46 -22.40 13.71
N LYS A 158 -9.20 -21.16 13.29
CA LYS A 158 -9.38 -19.99 14.14
C LYS A 158 -10.88 -19.75 14.22
N THR A 159 -11.50 -20.68 14.93
CA THR A 159 -12.30 -20.44 16.11
C THR A 159 -12.93 -19.06 16.07
N GLU A 160 -14.21 -19.09 15.74
CA GLU A 160 -15.20 -18.32 16.45
C GLU A 160 -15.17 -16.82 16.12
N ASN A 161 -16.18 -16.45 15.34
CA ASN A 161 -16.92 -15.21 15.51
C ASN A 161 -17.26 -14.99 17.00
N LYS A 162 -16.30 -14.54 17.80
CA LYS A 162 -16.57 -13.76 19.01
C LYS A 162 -16.59 -12.33 18.57
N ARG A 163 -17.76 -11.99 17.99
CA ARG A 163 -18.40 -10.69 18.12
C ARG A 163 -18.03 -10.17 19.50
N ILE A 164 -17.10 -9.24 19.55
CA ILE A 164 -16.79 -8.50 20.76
C ILE A 164 -18.17 -8.03 21.26
N PRO A 165 -18.57 -8.30 22.51
CA PRO A 165 -19.83 -7.79 23.01
C PRO A 165 -19.75 -6.29 22.83
N VAL A 166 -20.60 -5.78 21.92
CA VAL A 166 -20.83 -4.35 21.78
C VAL A 166 -21.16 -3.91 23.19
N PRO A 167 -20.36 -3.03 23.82
CA PRO A 167 -20.77 -2.47 25.09
C PRO A 167 -22.10 -1.79 24.79
N GLU A 168 -23.18 -2.27 25.41
CA GLU A 168 -24.44 -1.54 25.43
C GLU A 168 -24.09 -0.11 25.82
N PRO A 169 -24.44 0.91 25.02
CA PRO A 169 -24.36 2.27 25.48
C PRO A 169 -25.33 2.37 26.64
N VAL A 170 -24.80 2.29 27.87
CA VAL A 170 -25.53 2.80 29.03
C VAL A 170 -25.62 4.30 28.77
N GLU A 171 -26.74 4.71 28.21
CA GLU A 171 -27.11 6.10 28.07
C GLU A 171 -27.34 6.62 29.48
N PRO A 172 -26.48 7.49 30.04
CA PRO A 172 -26.94 8.27 31.18
C PRO A 172 -28.00 9.21 30.62
N GLU A 173 -29.28 8.90 30.83
CA GLU A 173 -30.36 9.86 30.63
C GLU A 173 -29.93 11.17 31.31
N GLN A 174 -29.66 12.20 30.51
CA GLN A 174 -29.42 13.52 31.08
C GLN A 174 -30.70 13.96 31.77
N PRO A 175 -30.66 14.38 33.04
CA PRO A 175 -31.87 14.85 33.72
C PRO A 175 -32.42 16.03 32.93
N LYS A 176 -33.65 15.89 32.42
CA LYS A 176 -34.35 16.94 31.68
C LYS A 176 -34.41 18.17 32.58
N ARG A 177 -33.58 19.16 32.27
CA ARG A 177 -33.62 20.49 32.90
C ARG A 177 -34.94 21.13 32.50
N GLY A 178 -35.91 21.16 33.43
CA GLY A 178 -37.17 21.86 33.24
C GLY A 178 -36.93 23.33 32.92
N TRP A 179 -37.87 24.00 32.26
CA TRP A 179 -37.75 25.40 31.81
C TRP A 179 -37.30 26.37 32.91
N LEU A 180 -37.60 26.06 34.18
CA LEU A 180 -37.22 26.84 35.36
C LEU A 180 -35.75 26.65 35.79
N SER A 181 -35.05 25.60 35.32
CA SER A 181 -33.64 25.33 35.64
C SER A 181 -32.65 26.27 34.92
N ARG A 182 -33.10 27.07 33.95
CA ARG A 182 -32.24 28.02 33.20
C ARG A 182 -32.15 29.42 33.84
N PHE A 183 -32.86 29.68 34.94
CA PHE A 183 -32.93 31.02 35.52
C PHE A 183 -32.31 31.15 36.93
N PHE A 184 -32.07 30.04 37.63
CA PHE A 184 -31.71 30.12 39.06
C PHE A 184 -30.39 29.46 39.47
N LEU A 185 -29.64 28.81 38.56
CA LEU A 185 -28.29 28.33 38.86
C LEU A 185 -27.24 29.14 38.06
N PRO A 186 -26.42 29.97 38.74
CA PRO A 186 -25.23 30.56 38.15
C PRO A 186 -24.16 29.47 38.11
N ASN A 187 -23.69 29.09 36.93
CA ASN A 187 -22.59 28.14 36.87
C ASN A 187 -21.29 28.88 37.23
N GLY A 188 -20.77 28.59 38.42
CA GLY A 188 -19.34 28.65 38.71
C GLY A 188 -18.57 27.56 37.97
#